data_AF-A0A520HFZ3-F1
#
_entry.id   AF-A0A520HFZ3-F1
#
_cell.length_a   1.000
_cell.length_b   1.000
_cell.length_c   1.000
_cell.angle_alpha   90.00
_cell.angle_beta   90.00
_cell.angle_gamma   90.00
#
_symmetry.space_group_name_H-M   'P 1'
#
loop_
_entity.id
_entity.type
_entity.pdbx_description
1 polymer ?
#
loop_
_entity_poly.entity_id
_entity_poly.type
_entity_poly.pdbx_seq_one_letter_code
_entity_poly.pdbx_strand_id
1 'polypeptide(L)'
;MRRDAVGSFAPFESLHPTVLTVPGLGGSGSAHWQTLWERDRPDTVRAELGMWNTPHRNSWVTKLDQAIRSAQAPVVLAAHSLGCIAVAWWAALSPQPFGWPVAGALLVAPADVDRPGVPDEL
;
A
#
# COMPACT_ATOMS: atom_id res chain seq x y z
N MET A 1 48.09 10.34 3.01
CA MET A 1 47.05 10.98 3.83
C MET A 1 45.82 11.16 2.95
N ARG A 2 44.96 10.13 2.87
CA ARG A 2 43.68 10.17 2.15
C ARG A 2 42.59 10.26 3.21
N ARG A 3 41.75 11.30 3.16
CA ARG A 3 40.53 11.38 3.96
C ARG A 3 39.45 10.72 3.13
N ASP A 4 38.99 9.56 3.57
CA ASP A 4 37.83 8.89 3.00
C ASP A 4 36.60 9.75 3.30
N ALA A 5 35.88 10.11 2.23
CA ALA A 5 34.64 10.83 2.31
C ALA A 5 33.60 9.92 2.98
N VAL A 6 33.18 10.29 4.19
CA VAL A 6 31.98 9.74 4.82
C VAL A 6 30.82 10.06 3.89
N GLY A 7 30.17 9.01 3.37
CA GLY A 7 28.99 9.13 2.53
C GLY A 7 27.97 10.02 3.21
N SER A 8 27.71 11.18 2.61
CA SER A 8 26.63 12.06 2.99
C SER A 8 25.33 11.30 2.79
N PHE A 9 24.75 10.75 3.86
CA PHE A 9 23.32 10.52 3.89
C PHE A 9 22.70 11.89 3.63
N ALA A 10 22.04 12.06 2.48
CA ALA A 10 21.24 13.24 2.24
C ALA A 10 20.35 13.45 3.46
N PRO A 11 20.22 14.69 3.99
CA PRO A 11 19.25 14.93 5.04
C PRO A 11 17.91 14.40 4.53
N PHE A 12 17.22 13.60 5.35
CA PHE A 12 15.80 13.31 5.10
C PHE A 12 15.12 14.67 5.06
N GLU A 13 14.98 15.27 3.86
CA GLU A 13 14.00 16.32 3.67
C GLU A 13 12.71 15.75 4.24
N SER A 14 12.10 16.50 5.16
CA SER A 14 10.90 16.12 5.89
C SER A 14 9.68 16.11 4.97
N LEU A 15 9.73 15.25 3.95
CA LEU A 15 8.60 14.83 3.16
C LEU A 15 7.73 13.98 4.08
N HIS A 16 6.60 14.55 4.48
CA HIS A 16 5.58 13.80 5.20
C HIS A 16 5.12 12.65 4.30
N PRO A 17 5.17 11.40 4.79
CA PRO A 17 4.77 10.28 3.97
C PRO A 17 3.28 10.36 3.64
N THR A 18 2.92 10.00 2.42
CA THR A 18 1.52 9.78 2.04
C THR A 18 1.08 8.43 2.57
N VAL A 19 0.01 8.40 3.36
CA VAL A 19 -0.65 7.17 3.78
C VAL A 19 -1.59 6.74 2.67
N LEU A 20 -1.28 5.65 1.99
CA LEU A 20 -2.13 5.08 0.95
C LEU A 20 -2.96 3.94 1.55
N THR A 21 -4.26 4.17 1.78
CA THR A 21 -5.15 3.11 2.25
C THR A 21 -5.41 2.10 1.12
N VAL A 22 -5.35 0.81 1.47
CA VAL A 22 -5.58 -0.30 0.54
C VAL A 22 -6.77 -1.13 1.06
N PRO A 23 -7.99 -0.85 0.61
CA PRO A 23 -9.18 -1.59 1.01
C PRO A 23 -9.16 -3.05 0.55
N GLY A 24 -9.93 -3.89 1.24
CA GLY A 24 -10.16 -5.29 0.86
C GLY A 24 -11.43 -5.48 0.01
N LEU A 25 -11.95 -6.71 0.02
CA LEU A 25 -13.20 -7.08 -0.65
C LEU A 25 -14.36 -6.19 -0.18
N GLY A 26 -15.17 -5.70 -1.13
CA GLY A 26 -16.25 -4.74 -0.87
C GLY A 26 -15.80 -3.31 -0.64
N GLY A 27 -14.48 -3.05 -0.63
CA GLY A 27 -13.91 -1.75 -0.32
C GLY A 27 -14.04 -1.39 1.16
N SER A 28 -13.96 -0.09 1.44
CA SER A 28 -14.09 0.45 2.80
C SER A 28 -15.27 1.42 2.85
N GLY A 29 -16.35 0.96 3.47
CA GLY A 29 -17.59 1.75 3.63
C GLY A 29 -17.41 2.98 4.52
N SER A 30 -18.46 3.81 4.62
CA SER A 30 -18.39 5.13 5.28
C SER A 30 -17.94 5.12 6.74
N ALA A 31 -18.28 4.07 7.49
CA ALA A 31 -17.89 3.91 8.90
C ALA A 31 -16.57 3.14 9.09
N HIS A 32 -15.94 2.65 8.01
CA HIS A 32 -14.70 1.90 8.10
C HIS A 32 -13.53 2.82 8.46
N TRP A 33 -12.60 2.36 9.29
CA TRP A 33 -11.49 3.18 9.80
C TRP A 33 -10.63 3.80 8.69
N GLN A 34 -10.42 3.10 7.58
CA GLN A 34 -9.71 3.66 6.40
C GLN A 34 -10.44 4.89 5.86
N THR A 35 -11.77 4.83 5.70
CA THR A 35 -12.59 5.97 5.24
C THR A 35 -12.58 7.12 6.24
N LEU A 36 -12.59 6.83 7.53
CA LEU A 36 -12.48 7.85 8.57
C LEU A 36 -11.12 8.55 8.51
N TRP A 37 -10.03 7.81 8.29
CA TRP A 37 -8.69 8.39 8.12
C TRP A 37 -8.59 9.24 6.86
N GLU A 38 -9.09 8.77 5.72
CA GLU A 38 -9.11 9.52 4.46
C GLU A 38 -9.87 10.86 4.60
N ARG A 39 -10.92 10.89 5.42
CA ARG A 39 -11.69 12.12 5.68
C ARG A 39 -10.98 13.07 6.65
N ASP A 40 -10.40 12.52 7.71
CA ASP A 40 -9.93 13.32 8.85
C ASP A 40 -8.43 13.67 8.77
N ARG A 41 -7.68 13.08 7.82
CA ARG A 41 -6.24 13.28 7.66
C ARG A 41 -5.89 13.73 6.23
N PRO A 42 -5.20 14.88 6.07
CA PRO A 42 -4.87 15.42 4.74
C PRO A 42 -3.76 14.63 4.02
N ASP A 43 -3.00 13.80 4.74
CA ASP A 43 -1.91 12.98 4.20
C ASP A 43 -2.38 11.58 3.77
N THR A 44 -3.68 11.28 3.91
CA THR A 44 -4.22 9.94 3.71
C THR A 44 -5.13 9.90 2.49
N VAL A 45 -4.81 9.00 1.54
CA VAL A 45 -5.54 8.85 0.28
C VAL A 45 -5.85 7.38 0.02
N ARG A 46 -6.95 7.09 -0.67
CA ARG A 46 -7.35 5.73 -1.04
C ARG A 46 -6.74 5.28 -2.36
N ALA A 47 -6.17 4.08 -2.38
CA ALA A 47 -5.84 3.41 -3.63
C ALA A 47 -7.13 2.97 -4.33
N GLU A 48 -7.39 3.45 -5.55
CA GLU A 48 -8.53 3.03 -6.34
C GLU A 48 -8.21 1.75 -7.12
N LEU A 49 -8.46 0.58 -6.51
CA LEU A 49 -8.24 -0.72 -7.16
C LEU A 49 -9.41 -1.15 -8.05
N GLY A 50 -10.61 -0.61 -7.83
CA GLY A 50 -11.84 -0.95 -8.54
C GLY A 50 -12.23 -2.43 -8.44
N MET A 51 -13.36 -2.80 -9.06
CA MET A 51 -13.91 -4.17 -9.03
C MET A 51 -13.94 -4.76 -7.61
N TRP A 52 -14.31 -3.93 -6.63
CA TRP A 52 -14.18 -4.26 -5.20
C TRP A 52 -14.92 -5.53 -4.78
N ASN A 53 -16.00 -5.89 -5.47
CA ASN A 53 -16.79 -7.09 -5.19
C ASN A 53 -16.34 -8.33 -5.99
N THR A 54 -15.48 -8.14 -6.99
CA THR A 54 -14.96 -9.19 -7.88
C THR A 54 -13.48 -8.90 -8.16
N PRO A 55 -12.64 -8.95 -7.12
CA PRO A 55 -11.25 -8.54 -7.20
C PRO A 55 -10.48 -9.46 -8.14
N HIS A 56 -9.55 -8.90 -8.91
CA HIS A 56 -8.68 -9.69 -9.77
C HIS A 56 -7.23 -9.35 -9.46
N ARG A 57 -6.46 -10.36 -9.05
CA ARG A 57 -5.07 -10.22 -8.57
C ARG A 57 -4.24 -9.27 -9.41
N ASN A 58 -4.11 -9.55 -10.71
CA ASN A 58 -3.23 -8.77 -11.59
C ASN A 58 -3.70 -7.32 -11.73
N SER A 59 -5.01 -7.11 -11.81
CA SER A 59 -5.59 -5.77 -11.95
C SER A 59 -5.37 -4.94 -10.68
N TRP A 60 -5.54 -5.54 -9.52
CA TRP A 60 -5.29 -4.89 -8.23
C TRP A 60 -3.81 -4.57 -8.03
N VAL A 61 -2.91 -5.51 -8.34
CA VAL A 61 -1.46 -5.27 -8.26
C VAL A 61 -1.04 -4.12 -9.18
N THR A 62 -1.50 -4.10 -10.43
CA THR A 62 -1.18 -3.02 -11.38
C THR A 62 -1.70 -1.66 -10.89
N LYS A 63 -2.93 -1.58 -10.40
CA LYS A 63 -3.50 -0.32 -9.91
C LYS A 63 -2.85 0.17 -8.63
N LEU A 64 -2.49 -0.76 -7.74
CA LEU A 64 -1.72 -0.43 -6.54
C LEU A 64 -0.35 0.15 -6.92
N ASP A 65 0.36 -0.48 -7.86
CA ASP A 65 1.65 0.03 -8.36
C ASP A 65 1.51 1.43 -8.99
N GLN A 66 0.45 1.65 -9.78
CA GLN A 66 0.15 2.97 -10.36
C GLN A 66 -0.13 4.03 -9.29
N ALA A 67 -0.90 3.68 -8.25
CA ALA A 67 -1.19 4.60 -7.15
C ALA A 67 0.09 4.96 -6.37
N ILE A 68 0.95 3.96 -6.11
CA ILE A 68 2.23 4.14 -5.43
C ILE A 68 3.17 5.04 -6.25
N ARG A 69 3.30 4.79 -7.57
CA ARG A 69 4.16 5.61 -8.45
C ARG A 69 3.66 7.04 -8.64
N SER A 70 2.35 7.24 -8.49
CA SER A 70 1.71 8.55 -8.60
C SER A 70 1.89 9.38 -7.32
N ALA A 71 2.26 8.74 -6.19
CA ALA A 71 2.63 9.46 -4.98
C ALA A 71 3.96 10.20 -5.19
N GLN A 72 3.95 11.52 -4.94
CA GLN A 72 5.13 12.38 -5.06
C GLN A 72 5.93 12.47 -3.75
N ALA A 73 5.68 11.56 -2.82
CA ALA A 73 6.28 11.49 -1.49
C ALA A 73 6.46 10.01 -1.08
N PRO A 74 7.28 9.71 -0.05
CA PRO A 74 7.37 8.36 0.50
C PRO A 74 5.99 7.83 0.88
N VAL A 75 5.71 6.56 0.59
CA VAL A 75 4.40 5.96 0.80
C VAL A 75 4.40 5.02 2.00
N VAL A 76 3.39 5.14 2.86
CA VAL A 76 3.05 4.13 3.86
C VAL A 76 1.73 3.47 3.45
N LEU A 77 1.76 2.17 3.19
CA LEU A 77 0.56 1.42 2.83
C LEU A 77 -0.23 1.08 4.09
N ALA A 78 -1.52 1.41 4.14
CA ALA A 78 -2.42 1.02 5.22
C ALA A 78 -3.49 0.07 4.70
N ALA A 79 -3.19 -1.23 4.72
CA ALA A 79 -4.01 -2.26 4.09
C ALA A 79 -4.92 -2.99 5.07
N HIS A 80 -6.10 -3.41 4.58
CA HIS A 80 -7.07 -4.18 5.36
C HIS A 80 -7.53 -5.44 4.62
N SER A 81 -7.63 -6.57 5.33
CA SER A 81 -8.20 -7.82 4.80
C SER A 81 -7.57 -8.25 3.47
N LEU A 82 -8.36 -8.43 2.41
CA LEU A 82 -7.85 -8.80 1.08
C LEU A 82 -6.87 -7.77 0.50
N GLY A 83 -6.96 -6.51 0.93
CA GLY A 83 -5.98 -5.47 0.57
C GLY A 83 -4.57 -5.79 1.07
N CYS A 84 -4.44 -6.52 2.20
CA CYS A 84 -3.13 -6.97 2.68
C CYS A 84 -2.49 -7.97 1.71
N ILE A 85 -3.29 -8.85 1.12
CA ILE A 85 -2.83 -9.83 0.14
C ILE A 85 -2.43 -9.12 -1.17
N ALA A 86 -3.17 -8.09 -1.57
CA ALA A 86 -2.79 -7.24 -2.70
C ALA A 86 -1.42 -6.58 -2.50
N VAL A 87 -1.15 -6.05 -1.29
CA VAL A 87 0.17 -5.50 -0.94
C VAL A 87 1.26 -6.56 -1.00
N ALA A 88 1.01 -7.76 -0.48
CA ALA A 88 1.98 -8.85 -0.53
C ALA A 88 2.31 -9.28 -1.97
N TRP A 89 1.29 -9.44 -2.83
CA TRP A 89 1.50 -9.74 -4.24
C TRP A 89 2.26 -8.63 -4.97
N TRP A 90 1.91 -7.37 -4.72
CA TRP A 90 2.63 -6.24 -5.32
C TRP A 90 4.10 -6.24 -4.90
N ALA A 91 4.39 -6.39 -3.61
CA ALA A 91 5.77 -6.41 -3.11
C ALA A 91 6.62 -7.54 -3.74
N ALA A 92 6.01 -8.69 -4.00
CA ALA A 92 6.66 -9.82 -4.68
C ALA A 92 6.88 -9.60 -6.19
N LEU A 93 5.98 -8.86 -6.85
CA LEU A 93 5.98 -8.66 -8.30
C LEU A 93 6.64 -7.35 -8.76
N SER A 94 6.80 -6.37 -7.87
CA SER A 94 7.31 -5.03 -8.14
C SER A 94 8.38 -4.64 -7.12
N PRO A 95 9.55 -5.32 -7.15
CA PRO A 95 10.62 -5.03 -6.20
C PRO A 95 11.13 -3.60 -6.38
N GLN A 96 11.44 -2.96 -5.27
CA GLN A 96 11.94 -1.60 -5.21
C GLN A 96 13.12 -1.56 -4.22
N PRO A 97 14.06 -0.61 -4.34
CA PRO A 97 15.06 -0.39 -3.30
C PRO A 97 14.38 -0.15 -1.95
N PHE A 98 14.93 -0.70 -0.87
CA PHE A 98 14.34 -0.55 0.45
C PHE A 98 14.04 0.93 0.76
N GLY A 99 12.78 1.21 1.13
CA GLY A 99 12.33 2.55 1.50
C GLY A 99 11.93 3.47 0.35
N TRP A 100 11.94 3.02 -0.92
CA TRP A 100 11.57 3.88 -2.05
C TRP A 100 10.79 3.18 -3.16
N PRO A 101 9.61 3.71 -3.58
CA PRO A 101 8.83 4.78 -2.95
C PRO A 101 8.13 4.36 -1.64
N VAL A 102 7.93 3.07 -1.38
CA VAL A 102 7.22 2.63 -0.15
C VAL A 102 8.19 2.50 1.02
N ALA A 103 7.94 3.29 2.06
CA ALA A 103 8.68 3.32 3.31
C ALA A 103 8.23 2.24 4.31
N GLY A 104 7.00 1.74 4.19
CA GLY A 104 6.48 0.68 5.05
C GLY A 104 5.02 0.33 4.76
N ALA A 105 4.53 -0.70 5.46
CA ALA A 105 3.14 -1.14 5.37
C ALA A 105 2.58 -1.52 6.75
N LEU A 106 1.36 -1.07 7.04
CA LEU A 106 0.50 -1.53 8.12
C LEU A 106 -0.52 -2.52 7.54
N LEU A 107 -0.49 -3.77 8.01
CA LEU A 107 -1.37 -4.85 7.56
C LEU A 107 -2.39 -5.18 8.66
N VAL A 108 -3.65 -4.81 8.47
CA VAL A 108 -4.72 -4.97 9.46
C VAL A 108 -5.65 -6.11 9.07
N ALA A 109 -5.82 -7.09 9.96
CA ALA A 109 -6.65 -8.27 9.76
C ALA A 109 -6.46 -8.95 8.38
N PRO A 110 -5.24 -9.39 8.00
CA PRO A 110 -4.99 -10.00 6.70
C PRO A 110 -5.95 -11.16 6.42
N ALA A 111 -6.45 -11.23 5.19
CA ALA A 111 -7.33 -12.33 4.78
C ALA A 111 -6.56 -13.65 4.68
N ASP A 112 -7.19 -14.75 5.09
CA ASP A 112 -6.72 -16.09 4.81
C ASP A 112 -7.39 -16.58 3.52
N VAL A 113 -6.66 -16.46 2.40
CA VAL A 113 -7.13 -16.81 1.05
C VAL A 113 -6.84 -18.27 0.68
N ASP A 114 -5.96 -18.94 1.44
CA ASP A 114 -5.56 -20.33 1.17
C ASP A 114 -6.41 -21.34 1.97
N ARG A 115 -7.33 -20.88 2.83
CA ARG A 115 -8.19 -21.75 3.62
C ARG A 115 -9.25 -22.47 2.76
N PRO A 116 -9.66 -23.69 3.15
CA PRO A 116 -10.73 -24.41 2.47
C PRO A 116 -12.04 -23.61 2.39
N GLY A 117 -12.70 -23.63 1.23
CA GLY A 117 -14.00 -23.00 1.00
C GLY A 117 -13.96 -21.51 0.67
N VAL A 118 -12.77 -20.94 0.45
CA VAL A 118 -12.62 -19.65 -0.23
C VAL A 118 -12.96 -19.83 -1.72
N PRO A 119 -13.71 -18.91 -2.36
CA PRO A 119 -13.93 -18.97 -3.80
C PRO A 119 -12.60 -18.95 -4.56
N ASP A 120 -12.45 -19.79 -5.59
CA ASP A 120 -11.25 -19.86 -6.45
C ASP A 120 -10.89 -18.52 -7.13
N GLU A 121 -11.83 -17.58 -7.11
CA GLU A 121 -11.74 -16.25 -7.70
C GLU A 121 -10.98 -15.22 -6.83
N LEU A 122 -10.70 -15.55 -5.56
CA LEU A 122 -9.97 -14.69 -4.60
C LEU A 122 -8.51 -15.11 -4.47
#